data_AF-A0A9D4KPP3-F1
#
_entry.id   AF-A0A9D4KPP3-F1
#
_cell.length_a   1.000
_cell.length_b   1.000
_cell.length_c   1.000
_cell.angle_alpha   90.00
_cell.angle_beta   90.00
_cell.angle_gamma   90.00
#
_symmetry.space_group_name_H-M   'P 1'
#
loop_
_entity.id
_entity.type
_entity.pdbx_description
1 polymer ?
#
loop_
_entity_poly.entity_id
_entity_poly.type
_entity_poly.pdbx_seq_one_letter_code
_entity_poly.pdbx_strand_id
1 'polypeptide(L)'
;METINEEISVPYVEKLCAQCLDEIPNIRTTTGFCRQCKEFICSDPCLRQHAKFRLTKTHRFILDDGLKAFLKNFQNVGEASLQNKESESADESSETKRVPTILQAVLRTEYNFRADSDREICSVHASAVIASGHIVLVDLKNSNIKLFNPEIRKCMSVLKFEGGPRDLCVSNKNPNEVYIAEKGVRGIHHVTSTRGVLAIKETIGTEGECFGIACIKDGLAVTTTVNKTYYGQQELRLLEYRGRVKRRFSADKYKQIAYNMPWYLCSNMDGQRVLMSDFGNHTITCVDIDGDVIFVFKDPALLRPASLASDANFDIFAVSQRGQCVHHISQDGAKKGVIYSEKMMEFPGGIAFDYTVTSRFYLQCTGWSDTIQVFDLVTDRDP
;
A
#
# COMPACT_ATOMS: atom_id res chain seq x y z
N MET A 1 -38.98 -44.41 -3.71
CA MET A 1 -38.02 -43.51 -4.39
C MET A 1 -38.49 -42.10 -4.10
N GLU A 2 -38.04 -41.53 -2.98
CA GLU A 2 -38.32 -40.15 -2.61
C GLU A 2 -37.22 -39.27 -3.20
N THR A 3 -37.63 -38.33 -4.05
CA THR A 3 -36.76 -37.27 -4.58
C THR A 3 -36.49 -36.25 -3.48
N ILE A 4 -35.26 -36.23 -2.98
CA ILE A 4 -34.74 -35.16 -2.13
C ILE A 4 -34.45 -33.97 -3.06
N ASN A 5 -35.21 -32.89 -2.91
CA ASN A 5 -34.87 -31.59 -3.48
C ASN A 5 -33.75 -31.00 -2.63
N GLU A 6 -32.51 -31.10 -3.09
CA GLU A 6 -31.39 -30.34 -2.52
C GLU A 6 -31.54 -28.86 -2.94
N GLU A 7 -31.98 -28.03 -2.00
CA GLU A 7 -31.84 -26.58 -2.12
C GLU A 7 -30.35 -26.22 -2.12
N ILE A 8 -29.84 -25.78 -3.27
CA ILE A 8 -28.49 -25.25 -3.41
C ILE A 8 -28.38 -23.97 -2.57
N SER A 9 -27.71 -24.05 -1.43
CA SER A 9 -27.40 -22.88 -0.61
C SER A 9 -26.31 -22.05 -1.31
N VAL A 10 -26.68 -20.84 -1.72
CA VAL A 10 -25.74 -19.90 -2.35
C VAL A 10 -24.87 -19.27 -1.25
N PRO A 11 -23.54 -19.30 -1.33
CA PRO A 11 -22.68 -18.73 -0.30
C PRO A 11 -22.88 -17.22 -0.23
N TYR A 12 -23.45 -16.74 0.88
CA TYR A 12 -23.66 -15.34 1.17
C TYR A 12 -22.29 -14.67 1.39
N VAL A 13 -21.85 -13.83 0.46
CA VAL A 13 -20.61 -13.07 0.65
C VAL A 13 -20.88 -11.94 1.64
N GLU A 14 -20.46 -12.13 2.89
CA GLU A 14 -20.55 -11.12 3.95
C GLU A 14 -19.72 -9.87 3.57
N LYS A 15 -20.37 -8.82 3.08
CA LYS A 15 -19.73 -7.53 2.79
C LYS A 15 -20.25 -6.44 3.72
N LEU A 16 -19.39 -5.95 4.59
CA LEU A 16 -19.67 -4.79 5.45
C LEU A 16 -19.57 -3.47 4.66
N CYS A 17 -20.22 -2.41 5.14
CA CYS A 17 -19.95 -1.06 4.63
C CYS A 17 -18.62 -0.55 5.17
N ALA A 18 -17.95 0.35 4.45
CA ALA A 18 -16.63 0.87 4.80
C ALA A 18 -16.57 1.43 6.23
N GLN A 19 -17.65 2.08 6.69
CA GLN A 19 -17.71 2.69 8.02
C GLN A 19 -17.89 1.67 9.16
N CYS A 20 -18.51 0.52 8.92
CA CYS A 20 -18.70 -0.53 9.93
C CYS A 20 -17.60 -1.59 9.90
N LEU A 21 -16.68 -1.55 8.93
CA LEU A 21 -15.47 -2.39 8.93
C LEU A 21 -14.55 -2.05 10.12
N ASP A 22 -14.62 -0.83 10.64
CA ASP A 22 -13.73 -0.33 11.69
C ASP A 22 -14.27 -0.52 13.11
N GLU A 23 -15.57 -0.75 13.29
CA GLU A 23 -16.21 -0.79 14.61
C GLU A 23 -17.05 -2.08 14.81
N ILE A 24 -16.53 -3.00 15.65
CA ILE A 24 -17.18 -4.17 16.30
C ILE A 24 -17.17 -5.50 15.48
N PRO A 25 -16.83 -6.66 16.11
CA PRO A 25 -16.76 -7.99 15.47
C PRO A 25 -18.13 -8.68 15.25
N ASN A 26 -19.26 -7.99 15.46
CA ASN A 26 -20.58 -8.57 15.23
C ASN A 26 -20.97 -8.34 13.77
N ILE A 27 -20.71 -9.37 12.96
CA ILE A 27 -21.02 -9.45 11.53
C ILE A 27 -22.48 -9.02 11.31
N ARG A 28 -22.68 -7.92 10.58
CA ARG A 28 -24.00 -7.50 10.09
C ARG A 28 -24.10 -7.85 8.61
N THR A 29 -25.15 -8.59 8.25
CA THR A 29 -25.45 -8.93 6.86
C THR A 29 -25.77 -7.68 6.06
N THR A 30 -25.27 -7.59 4.82
CA THR A 30 -25.53 -6.47 3.93
C THR A 30 -27.01 -6.38 3.60
N THR A 31 -27.63 -5.20 3.81
CA THR A 31 -29.06 -4.96 3.56
C THR A 31 -29.30 -4.08 2.33
N GLY A 32 -28.25 -3.43 1.79
CA GLY A 32 -28.39 -2.63 0.58
C GLY A 32 -27.11 -2.35 -0.20
N PHE A 33 -27.28 -1.78 -1.39
CA PHE A 33 -26.20 -1.31 -2.26
C PHE A 33 -26.53 0.05 -2.87
N CYS A 34 -25.61 1.00 -2.75
CA CYS A 34 -25.74 2.34 -3.31
C CYS A 34 -25.19 2.36 -4.75
N ARG A 35 -26.05 2.60 -5.75
CA ARG A 35 -25.65 2.54 -7.17
C ARG A 35 -24.60 3.56 -7.57
N GLN A 36 -24.66 4.73 -6.94
CA GLN A 36 -23.80 5.88 -7.23
C GLN A 36 -22.44 5.75 -6.53
N CYS A 37 -22.41 5.39 -5.25
CA CYS A 37 -21.15 5.20 -4.52
C CYS A 37 -20.46 3.87 -4.85
N LYS A 38 -21.21 2.90 -5.41
CA LYS A 38 -20.76 1.51 -5.57
C LYS A 38 -20.40 0.84 -4.24
N GLU A 39 -21.11 1.21 -3.18
CA GLU A 39 -20.85 0.77 -1.81
C GLU A 39 -21.99 -0.11 -1.29
N PHE A 40 -21.62 -1.14 -0.54
CA PHE A 40 -22.51 -2.00 0.22
C PHE A 40 -22.88 -1.33 1.56
N ILE A 41 -24.11 -1.53 2.02
CA ILE A 41 -24.67 -0.94 3.24
C ILE A 41 -25.17 -2.06 4.15
N CYS A 42 -24.65 -2.11 5.38
CA CYS A 42 -24.87 -3.24 6.29
C CYS A 42 -26.16 -3.17 7.10
N SER A 43 -26.74 -1.99 7.35
CA SER A 43 -27.96 -1.89 8.16
C SER A 43 -28.74 -0.60 7.89
N ASP A 44 -30.01 -0.57 8.29
CA ASP A 44 -30.87 0.61 8.17
C ASP A 44 -30.27 1.89 8.81
N PRO A 45 -29.57 1.85 9.97
CA PRO A 45 -28.83 3.00 10.48
C PRO A 45 -27.79 3.54 9.50
N CYS A 46 -26.99 2.67 8.88
CA CYS A 46 -25.98 3.07 7.89
C CYS A 46 -26.64 3.62 6.63
N LEU A 47 -27.77 3.05 6.19
CA LEU A 47 -28.55 3.55 5.06
C LEU A 47 -29.07 4.97 5.33
N ARG A 48 -29.66 5.20 6.51
CA ARG A 48 -30.15 6.52 6.92
C ARG A 48 -29.02 7.53 7.04
N GLN A 49 -27.88 7.13 7.59
CA GLN A 49 -26.70 7.98 7.68
C GLN A 49 -26.16 8.32 6.30
N HIS A 50 -26.08 7.33 5.40
CA HIS A 50 -25.70 7.52 4.00
C HIS A 50 -26.64 8.50 3.32
N ALA A 51 -27.96 8.37 3.45
CA ALA A 51 -28.93 9.24 2.80
C ALA A 51 -29.02 10.66 3.43
N LYS A 52 -28.50 10.85 4.64
CA LYS A 52 -28.57 12.14 5.37
C LYS A 52 -27.61 13.19 4.84
N PHE A 53 -26.51 12.80 4.20
CA PHE A 53 -25.55 13.77 3.67
C PHE A 53 -26.10 14.49 2.43
N ARG A 54 -25.83 15.80 2.33
CA ARG A 54 -26.31 16.64 1.22
C ARG A 54 -25.91 16.09 -0.16
N LEU A 55 -24.74 15.46 -0.26
CA LEU A 55 -24.18 14.92 -1.50
C LEU A 55 -24.86 13.60 -1.95
N THR A 56 -25.41 12.83 -1.02
CA THR A 56 -25.89 11.47 -1.24
C THR A 56 -27.41 11.36 -1.14
N LYS A 57 -28.11 12.48 -0.90
CA LYS A 57 -29.57 12.54 -0.74
C LYS A 57 -30.35 12.02 -1.95
N THR A 58 -29.75 12.06 -3.14
CA THR A 58 -30.33 11.58 -4.41
C THR A 58 -29.82 10.19 -4.82
N HIS A 59 -29.02 9.55 -3.97
CA HIS A 59 -28.48 8.23 -4.28
C HIS A 59 -29.61 7.19 -4.26
N ARG A 60 -29.51 6.22 -5.17
CA ARG A 60 -30.47 5.14 -5.35
C ARG A 60 -29.91 3.89 -4.72
N PHE A 61 -30.69 3.31 -3.82
CA PHE A 61 -30.34 2.10 -3.12
C PHE A 61 -31.08 0.91 -3.71
N ILE A 62 -30.40 -0.23 -3.77
CA ILE A 62 -30.98 -1.53 -4.01
C ILE A 62 -31.00 -2.24 -2.66
N LEU A 63 -32.18 -2.64 -2.16
CA LEU A 63 -32.34 -3.24 -0.84
C LEU A 63 -32.69 -4.74 -0.95
N ASP A 64 -32.34 -5.52 0.08
CA ASP A 64 -32.71 -6.92 0.35
C ASP A 64 -33.07 -7.78 -0.88
N ASP A 65 -34.34 -7.84 -1.27
CA ASP A 65 -34.81 -8.70 -2.38
C ASP A 65 -34.29 -8.22 -3.75
N GLY A 66 -34.23 -6.91 -3.95
CA GLY A 66 -33.61 -6.31 -5.12
C GLY A 66 -32.09 -6.54 -5.15
N LEU A 67 -31.45 -6.64 -3.97
CA LEU A 67 -30.01 -6.85 -3.87
C LEU A 67 -29.65 -8.28 -4.26
N LYS A 68 -30.42 -9.28 -3.81
CA LYS A 68 -30.26 -10.69 -4.22
C LYS A 68 -30.39 -10.86 -5.73
N ALA A 69 -31.41 -10.26 -6.34
CA ALA A 69 -31.61 -10.29 -7.78
C ALA A 69 -30.49 -9.55 -8.54
N PHE A 70 -30.04 -8.40 -8.03
CA PHE A 70 -28.93 -7.64 -8.59
C PHE A 70 -27.62 -8.42 -8.58
N LEU A 71 -27.30 -9.09 -7.46
CA LEU A 71 -26.09 -9.91 -7.32
C LEU A 71 -26.11 -11.14 -8.23
N LYS A 72 -27.27 -11.81 -8.38
CA LYS A 72 -27.44 -12.94 -9.31
C LYS A 72 -27.19 -12.53 -10.76
N ASN A 73 -27.69 -11.36 -11.17
CA ASN A 73 -27.43 -10.82 -12.50
C ASN A 73 -25.97 -10.40 -12.70
N PHE A 74 -25.31 -9.90 -11.65
CA PHE A 74 -23.89 -9.53 -11.71
C PHE A 74 -22.98 -10.75 -11.94
N GLN A 75 -23.32 -11.90 -11.37
CA GLN A 75 -22.60 -13.16 -11.57
C GLN A 75 -22.79 -13.68 -13.01
N ASN A 76 -24.01 -13.59 -13.54
CA ASN A 76 -24.32 -14.05 -14.90
C ASN A 76 -23.67 -13.20 -16.01
N VAL A 77 -23.40 -11.91 -15.76
CA VAL A 77 -22.69 -11.03 -16.71
C VAL A 77 -21.22 -11.42 -16.86
N GLY A 78 -20.62 -12.06 -15.85
CA GLY A 78 -19.27 -12.62 -15.93
C GLY A 78 -19.17 -13.76 -16.94
N GLU A 79 -20.20 -14.59 -17.05
CA GLU A 79 -20.22 -15.78 -17.92
C GLU A 79 -20.71 -15.46 -19.35
N ALA A 80 -21.64 -14.51 -19.50
CA ALA A 80 -22.21 -14.15 -20.81
C ALA A 80 -21.28 -13.28 -21.70
N SER A 81 -20.18 -12.75 -21.15
CA SER A 81 -19.25 -11.88 -21.91
C SER A 81 -18.32 -12.63 -22.90
N LEU A 82 -18.40 -13.97 -22.94
CA LEU A 82 -17.54 -14.81 -23.77
C LEU A 82 -18.17 -15.34 -25.08
N GLN A 83 -19.44 -15.02 -25.39
CA GLN A 83 -20.12 -15.70 -26.52
C GLN A 83 -20.76 -14.84 -27.61
N ASN A 84 -20.64 -13.51 -27.61
CA ASN A 84 -21.20 -12.73 -28.72
C ASN A 84 -20.25 -11.61 -29.17
N LYS A 85 -19.47 -11.89 -30.23
CA LYS A 85 -18.95 -10.89 -31.16
C LYS A 85 -18.39 -11.55 -32.43
N GLU A 86 -19.30 -11.94 -33.33
CA GLU A 86 -19.00 -12.03 -34.75
C GLU A 86 -20.09 -11.30 -35.55
N SER A 87 -19.65 -10.62 -36.61
CA SER A 87 -20.37 -9.81 -37.61
C SER A 87 -20.53 -8.31 -37.33
N GLU A 88 -19.58 -7.52 -37.82
CA GLU A 88 -19.82 -6.55 -38.91
C GLU A 88 -18.49 -5.96 -39.43
N SER A 89 -18.50 -5.68 -40.73
CA SER A 89 -17.41 -5.41 -41.69
C SER A 89 -16.64 -4.10 -41.45
N ALA A 90 -15.31 -4.14 -41.50
CA ALA A 90 -14.44 -3.71 -42.60
C ALA A 90 -14.28 -2.19 -42.73
N ASP A 91 -13.21 -1.66 -42.14
CA ASP A 91 -12.10 -0.94 -42.80
C ASP A 91 -11.31 -0.24 -41.69
N GLU A 92 -10.18 -0.81 -41.22
CA GLU A 92 -9.15 -0.09 -40.44
C GLU A 92 -7.95 -1.00 -40.15
N SER A 93 -6.76 -0.42 -40.27
CA SER A 93 -5.43 -1.02 -40.12
C SER A 93 -5.32 -2.05 -39.00
N SER A 94 -4.83 -3.25 -39.35
CA SER A 94 -4.64 -4.37 -38.45
C SER A 94 -3.55 -4.13 -37.40
N GLU A 95 -3.82 -3.29 -36.41
CA GLU A 95 -3.16 -3.40 -35.11
C GLU A 95 -3.69 -4.68 -34.46
N THR A 96 -2.91 -5.76 -34.57
CA THR A 96 -3.12 -6.97 -33.80
C THR A 96 -3.30 -6.56 -32.33
N LYS A 97 -4.52 -6.68 -31.80
CA LYS A 97 -4.81 -6.47 -30.38
C LYS A 97 -3.93 -7.40 -29.57
N ARG A 98 -2.79 -6.90 -29.10
CA ARG A 98 -1.90 -7.65 -28.23
C ARG A 98 -2.66 -7.90 -26.94
N VAL A 99 -2.90 -9.17 -26.64
CA VAL A 99 -3.44 -9.58 -25.34
C VAL A 99 -2.48 -9.01 -24.27
N PRO A 100 -3.00 -8.26 -23.28
CA PRO A 100 -2.17 -7.70 -22.22
C PRO A 100 -1.42 -8.83 -21.51
N THR A 101 -0.09 -8.74 -21.51
CA THR A 101 0.78 -9.63 -20.73
C THR A 101 0.48 -9.42 -19.25
N ILE A 102 0.08 -10.50 -18.56
CA ILE A 102 -0.25 -10.46 -17.13
C ILE A 102 1.04 -10.65 -16.35
N LEU A 103 1.36 -9.66 -15.52
CA LEU A 103 2.46 -9.75 -14.57
C LEU A 103 2.01 -10.52 -13.32
N GLN A 104 2.81 -11.48 -12.88
CA GLN A 104 2.56 -12.26 -11.67
C GLN A 104 3.80 -12.28 -10.78
N ALA A 105 3.61 -12.38 -9.46
CA ALA A 105 4.69 -12.60 -8.51
C ALA A 105 4.80 -14.09 -8.16
N VAL A 106 6.01 -14.64 -8.28
CA VAL A 106 6.32 -16.03 -7.92
C VAL A 106 7.19 -16.03 -6.69
N LEU A 107 6.72 -16.67 -5.61
CA LEU A 107 7.49 -16.88 -4.39
C LEU A 107 8.71 -17.73 -4.72
N ARG A 108 9.91 -17.19 -4.45
CA ARG A 108 11.17 -17.91 -4.67
C ARG A 108 11.66 -18.57 -3.40
N THR A 109 11.65 -17.84 -2.30
CA THR A 109 12.19 -18.30 -1.03
C THR A 109 11.74 -17.38 0.10
N GLU A 110 12.07 -17.78 1.32
CA GLU A 110 11.87 -16.99 2.53
C GLU A 110 13.18 -16.91 3.30
N TYR A 111 13.47 -15.74 3.86
CA TYR A 111 14.63 -15.56 4.72
C TYR A 111 14.19 -15.25 6.14
N ASN A 112 14.81 -15.91 7.12
CA ASN A 112 14.69 -15.50 8.51
C ASN A 112 15.66 -14.34 8.77
N PHE A 113 15.14 -13.20 9.21
CA PHE A 113 15.92 -11.98 9.46
C PHE A 113 16.05 -11.66 10.95
N ARG A 114 15.62 -12.58 11.84
CA ARG A 114 15.78 -12.46 13.28
C ARG A 114 17.27 -12.32 13.63
N ALA A 115 17.58 -11.38 14.50
CA ALA A 115 18.88 -11.22 15.10
C ALA A 115 18.92 -11.91 16.47
N ASP A 116 20.10 -12.36 16.88
CA ASP A 116 20.31 -12.99 18.19
C ASP A 116 19.91 -12.08 19.36
N SER A 117 19.94 -10.76 19.15
CA SER A 117 19.56 -9.75 20.14
C SER A 117 18.04 -9.49 20.26
N ASP A 118 17.23 -10.10 19.39
CA ASP A 118 15.78 -9.83 19.35
C ASP A 118 15.05 -10.56 20.48
N ARG A 119 14.22 -9.79 21.20
CA ARG A 119 13.43 -10.28 22.33
C ARG A 119 12.01 -10.63 21.92
N GLU A 120 11.50 -9.95 20.91
CA GLU A 120 10.17 -10.12 20.36
C GLU A 120 10.24 -10.79 18.99
N ILE A 121 9.13 -11.41 18.56
CA ILE A 121 8.93 -11.73 17.14
C ILE A 121 9.02 -10.42 16.35
N CYS A 122 9.74 -10.47 15.25
CA CYS A 122 9.98 -9.29 14.43
C CYS A 122 8.66 -8.71 13.89
N SER A 123 8.61 -7.39 13.76
CA SER A 123 7.51 -6.69 13.09
C SER A 123 8.08 -5.70 12.09
N VAL A 124 8.26 -6.14 10.85
CA VAL A 124 8.81 -5.28 9.80
C VAL A 124 7.76 -4.30 9.31
N HIS A 125 8.03 -3.01 9.50
CA HIS A 125 7.13 -1.94 9.04
C HIS A 125 7.58 -1.31 7.72
N ALA A 126 8.89 -1.24 7.50
CA ALA A 126 9.47 -0.69 6.29
C ALA A 126 10.74 -1.44 5.94
N SER A 127 11.09 -1.42 4.67
CA SER A 127 12.32 -2.00 4.18
C SER A 127 12.81 -1.26 2.96
N ALA A 128 14.12 -1.33 2.70
CA ALA A 128 14.69 -0.88 1.45
C ALA A 128 15.95 -1.66 1.10
N VAL A 129 16.20 -1.78 -0.20
CA VAL A 129 17.44 -2.36 -0.73
C VAL A 129 18.41 -1.23 -1.03
N ILE A 130 19.58 -1.27 -0.41
CA ILE A 130 20.67 -0.31 -0.67
C ILE A 130 21.53 -0.79 -1.84
N ALA A 131 22.36 0.09 -2.42
CA ALA A 131 23.15 -0.22 -3.61
C ALA A 131 24.12 -1.41 -3.46
N SER A 132 24.50 -1.78 -2.23
CA SER A 132 25.28 -2.99 -1.96
C SER A 132 24.49 -4.30 -2.12
N GLY A 133 23.19 -4.24 -2.42
CA GLY A 133 22.29 -5.40 -2.47
C GLY A 133 21.83 -5.87 -1.08
N HIS A 134 22.26 -5.21 0.00
CA HIS A 134 21.77 -5.49 1.34
C HIS A 134 20.39 -4.88 1.57
N ILE A 135 19.63 -5.48 2.48
CA ILE A 135 18.29 -5.02 2.84
C ILE A 135 18.37 -4.37 4.21
N VAL A 136 17.89 -3.13 4.32
CA VAL A 136 17.67 -2.47 5.61
C VAL A 136 16.21 -2.68 6.01
N LEU A 137 15.98 -3.23 7.20
CA LEU A 137 14.66 -3.61 7.71
C LEU A 137 14.35 -2.82 8.98
N VAL A 138 13.17 -2.20 9.07
CA VAL A 138 12.65 -1.53 10.27
C VAL A 138 11.87 -2.53 11.10
N ASP A 139 12.42 -2.97 12.24
CA ASP A 139 11.72 -3.86 13.18
C ASP A 139 11.16 -3.04 14.35
N LEU A 140 9.86 -2.73 14.25
CA LEU A 140 9.19 -1.86 15.20
C LEU A 140 9.10 -2.49 16.60
N LYS A 141 8.85 -3.80 16.72
CA LYS A 141 8.67 -4.47 18.02
C LYS A 141 9.98 -4.57 18.79
N ASN A 142 11.11 -4.75 18.10
CA ASN A 142 12.43 -4.77 18.73
C ASN A 142 13.12 -3.39 18.77
N SER A 143 12.42 -2.31 18.40
CA SER A 143 12.93 -0.92 18.33
C SER A 143 14.31 -0.82 17.68
N ASN A 144 14.50 -1.50 16.55
CA ASN A 144 15.77 -1.48 15.82
C ASN A 144 15.57 -1.43 14.32
N ILE A 145 16.63 -1.11 13.61
CA ILE A 145 16.77 -1.50 12.22
C ILE A 145 17.84 -2.58 12.09
N LYS A 146 17.73 -3.39 11.04
CA LYS A 146 18.65 -4.49 10.74
C LYS A 146 19.21 -4.33 9.35
N LEU A 147 20.50 -4.62 9.18
CA LEU A 147 21.12 -4.79 7.88
C LEU A 147 21.21 -6.28 7.58
N PHE A 148 20.49 -6.74 6.57
CA PHE A 148 20.42 -8.14 6.17
C PHE A 148 21.15 -8.36 4.85
N ASN A 149 22.01 -9.38 4.79
CA ASN A 149 22.66 -9.79 3.56
C ASN A 149 21.90 -11.00 2.96
N PRO A 150 21.22 -10.83 1.80
CA PRO A 150 20.44 -11.91 1.19
C PRO A 150 21.30 -13.03 0.59
N GLU A 151 22.54 -12.75 0.18
CA GLU A 151 23.42 -13.76 -0.44
C GLU A 151 23.82 -14.85 0.58
N ILE A 152 24.23 -14.42 1.77
CA ILE A 152 24.62 -15.33 2.87
C ILE A 152 23.49 -15.56 3.88
N ARG A 153 22.30 -15.00 3.61
CA ARG A 153 21.07 -15.11 4.42
C ARG A 153 21.30 -14.81 5.90
N LYS A 154 21.98 -13.70 6.20
CA LYS A 154 22.40 -13.36 7.57
C LYS A 154 22.13 -11.90 7.91
N CYS A 155 21.62 -11.68 9.13
CA CYS A 155 21.61 -10.36 9.75
C CYS A 155 23.04 -9.95 10.13
N MET A 156 23.53 -8.88 9.51
CA MET A 156 24.91 -8.40 9.61
C MET A 156 25.10 -7.41 10.77
N SER A 157 24.10 -6.54 10.98
CA SER A 157 24.18 -5.46 11.96
C SER A 157 22.79 -5.08 12.44
N VAL A 158 22.70 -4.66 13.69
CA VAL A 158 21.48 -4.18 14.34
C VAL A 158 21.79 -2.82 14.96
N LEU A 159 20.96 -1.82 14.66
CA LEU A 159 21.06 -0.48 15.23
C LEU A 159 19.79 -0.17 16.01
N LYS A 160 19.93 0.10 17.31
CA LYS A 160 18.83 0.31 18.26
C LYS A 160 18.39 1.78 18.30
N PHE A 161 17.10 1.98 18.56
CA PHE A 161 16.43 3.26 18.65
C PHE A 161 15.59 3.31 19.94
N GLU A 162 15.22 4.50 20.42
CA GLU A 162 14.54 4.68 21.71
C GLU A 162 13.01 4.59 21.57
N GLY A 163 12.44 5.31 20.61
CA GLY A 163 11.01 5.45 20.35
C GLY A 163 10.45 4.45 19.33
N GLY A 164 11.33 3.77 18.59
CA GLY A 164 10.98 2.76 17.60
C GLY A 164 10.94 3.33 16.17
N PRO A 165 11.76 2.82 15.24
CA PRO A 165 11.78 3.29 13.87
C PRO A 165 10.47 2.88 13.17
N ARG A 166 9.96 3.74 12.26
CA ARG A 166 8.68 3.52 11.57
C ARG A 166 8.82 3.30 10.08
N ASP A 167 9.51 4.23 9.43
CA ASP A 167 9.67 4.23 7.98
C ASP A 167 11.11 4.60 7.63
N LEU A 168 11.56 4.21 6.44
CA LEU A 168 12.86 4.56 5.92
C LEU A 168 12.85 4.76 4.41
N CYS A 169 13.84 5.49 3.90
CA CYS A 169 14.10 5.58 2.47
C CYS A 169 15.60 5.62 2.18
N VAL A 170 15.99 5.17 0.99
CA VAL A 170 17.38 5.22 0.52
C VAL A 170 17.73 6.64 0.12
N SER A 171 18.95 7.08 0.43
CA SER A 171 19.46 8.40 0.04
C SER A 171 19.76 8.46 -1.45
N ASN A 172 19.18 9.45 -2.15
CA ASN A 172 19.51 9.73 -3.55
C ASN A 172 20.95 10.25 -3.74
N LYS A 173 21.59 10.75 -2.67
CA LYS A 173 22.97 11.25 -2.72
C LYS A 173 24.01 10.15 -2.55
N ASN A 174 23.67 9.12 -1.79
CA ASN A 174 24.52 7.97 -1.55
C ASN A 174 23.62 6.75 -1.31
N PRO A 175 23.48 5.84 -2.28
CA PRO A 175 22.51 4.76 -2.20
C PRO A 175 22.89 3.65 -1.19
N ASN A 176 23.98 3.80 -0.43
CA ASN A 176 24.32 2.97 0.74
C ASN A 176 23.96 3.63 2.08
N GLU A 177 23.34 4.81 2.05
CA GLU A 177 22.83 5.52 3.21
C GLU A 177 21.29 5.53 3.18
N VAL A 178 20.66 5.59 4.35
CA VAL A 178 19.21 5.66 4.51
C VAL A 178 18.81 6.80 5.44
N TYR A 179 17.61 7.32 5.26
CA TYR A 179 16.94 8.23 6.20
C TYR A 179 15.83 7.49 6.92
N ILE A 180 15.65 7.75 8.21
CA ILE A 180 14.73 7.01 9.07
C ILE A 180 13.86 7.97 9.87
N ALA A 181 12.56 7.74 9.84
CA ALA A 181 11.60 8.37 10.73
C ALA A 181 11.42 7.51 12.00
N GLU A 182 11.54 8.14 13.17
CA GLU A 182 11.40 7.46 14.47
C GLU A 182 10.21 8.03 15.26
N LYS A 183 9.46 7.14 15.92
CA LYS A 183 8.35 7.52 16.78
C LYS A 183 8.82 8.37 17.96
N GLY A 184 8.08 9.45 18.25
CA GLY A 184 8.36 10.34 19.38
C GLY A 184 9.59 11.24 19.21
N VAL A 185 10.34 11.10 18.12
CA VAL A 185 11.50 11.95 17.80
C VAL A 185 11.09 13.05 16.83
N ARG A 186 11.52 14.29 17.11
CA ARG A 186 11.33 15.44 16.20
C ARG A 186 12.52 15.59 15.27
N GLY A 187 12.79 14.53 14.52
CA GLY A 187 13.89 14.51 13.59
C GLY A 187 13.90 13.25 12.75
N ILE A 188 14.86 13.23 11.83
CA ILE A 188 15.11 12.15 10.88
C ILE A 188 16.55 11.71 11.10
N HIS A 189 16.78 10.41 11.31
CA HIS A 189 18.13 9.89 11.43
C HIS A 189 18.70 9.63 10.04
N HIS A 190 19.90 10.14 9.77
CA HIS A 190 20.69 9.78 8.60
C HIS A 190 21.65 8.67 9.00
N VAL A 191 21.46 7.47 8.43
CA VAL A 191 22.21 6.28 8.77
C VAL A 191 23.06 5.84 7.59
N THR A 192 24.29 5.39 7.87
CA THR A 192 25.21 4.83 6.88
C THR A 192 25.42 3.34 7.14
N SER A 193 25.62 2.57 6.06
CA SER A 193 26.15 1.21 6.11
C SER A 193 27.60 1.21 5.63
N THR A 194 28.54 0.92 6.53
CA THR A 194 29.98 0.85 6.19
C THR A 194 30.53 -0.49 6.63
N ARG A 195 31.04 -1.28 5.68
CA ARG A 195 31.59 -2.63 5.93
C ARG A 195 30.62 -3.55 6.70
N GLY A 196 29.33 -3.47 6.35
CA GLY A 196 28.29 -4.30 6.97
C GLY A 196 27.85 -3.84 8.36
N VAL A 197 28.23 -2.63 8.79
CA VAL A 197 27.83 -2.06 10.09
C VAL A 197 26.99 -0.80 9.87
N LEU A 198 25.86 -0.73 10.56
CA LEU A 198 24.97 0.44 10.58
C LEU A 198 25.42 1.44 11.65
N ALA A 199 25.43 2.73 11.31
CA ALA A 199 25.70 3.80 12.26
C ALA A 199 24.90 5.07 11.94
N ILE A 200 24.40 5.76 12.98
CA ILE A 200 23.82 7.10 12.83
C ILE A 200 24.94 8.10 12.54
N LYS A 201 24.84 8.78 11.39
CA LYS A 201 25.75 9.84 10.98
C LYS A 201 25.36 11.17 11.60
N GLU A 202 24.06 11.48 11.55
CA GLU A 202 23.48 12.68 12.13
C GLU A 202 21.97 12.50 12.36
N THR A 203 21.38 13.41 13.15
CA THR A 203 19.93 13.53 13.31
C THR A 203 19.51 14.91 12.84
N ILE A 204 18.68 14.94 11.79
CA ILE A 204 18.17 16.16 11.17
C ILE A 204 16.92 16.59 11.94
N GLY A 205 16.96 17.75 12.58
CA GLY A 205 15.81 18.29 13.30
C GLY A 205 14.66 18.67 12.36
N THR A 206 13.43 18.35 12.76
CA THR A 206 12.21 18.65 11.98
C THR A 206 11.15 19.36 12.83
N GLU A 207 10.21 20.02 12.16
CA GLU A 207 9.06 20.67 12.81
C GLU A 207 7.98 19.65 13.21
N GLY A 208 8.32 18.66 14.04
CA GLY A 208 7.39 17.64 14.53
C GLY A 208 7.84 16.22 14.22
N GLU A 209 7.04 15.26 14.65
CA GLU A 209 7.29 13.84 14.39
C GLU A 209 6.96 13.50 12.93
N CYS A 210 7.85 12.72 12.30
CA CYS A 210 7.67 12.21 10.94
C CYS A 210 7.12 10.78 10.99
N PHE A 211 6.26 10.43 10.04
CA PHE A 211 5.63 9.11 9.96
C PHE A 211 6.18 8.36 8.76
N GLY A 212 5.83 8.82 7.55
CA GLY A 212 6.38 8.32 6.30
C GLY A 212 7.51 9.21 5.79
N ILE A 213 8.43 8.64 5.03
CA ILE A 213 9.60 9.35 4.49
C ILE A 213 9.99 8.86 3.10
N ALA A 214 10.30 9.78 2.18
CA ALA A 214 10.84 9.48 0.86
C ALA A 214 11.92 10.49 0.45
N CYS A 215 12.91 10.05 -0.33
CA CYS A 215 13.87 10.97 -0.94
C CYS A 215 13.29 11.61 -2.19
N ILE A 216 13.42 12.93 -2.31
CA ILE A 216 13.05 13.68 -3.51
C ILE A 216 14.30 14.33 -4.12
N LYS A 217 14.21 14.88 -5.33
CA LYS A 217 15.35 15.42 -6.08
C LYS A 217 16.27 16.33 -5.23
N ASP A 218 15.67 17.24 -4.46
CA ASP A 218 16.39 18.26 -3.69
C ASP A 218 16.10 18.19 -2.18
N GLY A 219 15.84 17.00 -1.64
CA GLY A 219 15.61 16.83 -0.21
C GLY A 219 14.81 15.60 0.18
N LEU A 220 13.89 15.78 1.13
CA LEU A 220 13.05 14.71 1.70
C LEU A 220 11.58 15.11 1.63
N ALA A 221 10.70 14.16 1.36
CA ALA A 221 9.27 14.28 1.62
C ALA A 221 8.95 13.52 2.91
N VAL A 222 8.13 14.11 3.78
CA VAL A 222 7.68 13.47 5.02
C VAL A 222 6.21 13.72 5.27
N THR A 223 5.54 12.75 5.90
CA THR A 223 4.22 12.99 6.49
C THR A 223 4.34 13.32 7.97
N THR A 224 3.56 14.29 8.45
CA THR A 224 3.60 14.78 9.83
C THR A 224 2.21 15.05 10.39
N THR A 225 2.11 15.18 11.71
CA THR A 225 0.91 15.69 12.40
C THR A 225 1.10 17.14 12.85
N VAL A 226 0.09 18.01 12.66
CA VAL A 226 0.15 19.42 13.10
C VAL A 226 -0.03 19.55 14.61
N ASN A 227 -0.96 18.77 15.19
CA ASN A 227 -1.40 18.94 16.57
C ASN A 227 -0.81 17.93 17.57
N LYS A 228 0.27 17.23 17.20
CA LYS A 228 0.94 16.19 18.02
C LYS A 228 0.02 15.05 18.49
N THR A 229 -1.21 14.98 17.99
CA THR A 229 -2.10 13.84 18.19
C THR A 229 -1.98 12.93 16.98
N TYR A 230 -1.95 11.62 17.25
CA TYR A 230 -1.87 10.60 16.20
C TYR A 230 -2.99 10.72 15.15
N TYR A 231 -4.15 11.21 15.57
CA TYR A 231 -5.34 11.48 14.73
C TYR A 231 -5.51 12.97 14.38
N GLY A 232 -4.46 13.77 14.57
CA GLY A 232 -4.48 15.19 14.25
C GLY A 232 -4.54 15.44 12.75
N GLN A 233 -4.67 16.71 12.38
CA GLN A 233 -4.50 17.13 10.99
C GLN A 233 -3.13 16.66 10.48
N GLN A 234 -3.15 15.88 9.41
CA GLN A 234 -1.96 15.33 8.77
C GLN A 234 -1.54 16.21 7.61
N GLU A 235 -0.24 16.29 7.37
CA GLU A 235 0.36 17.06 6.28
C GLU A 235 1.43 16.25 5.57
N LEU A 236 1.59 16.52 4.28
CA LEU A 236 2.81 16.19 3.53
C LEU A 236 3.71 17.43 3.54
N ARG A 237 4.99 17.26 3.84
CA ARG A 237 5.98 18.34 3.82
C ARG A 237 7.16 17.96 2.95
N LEU A 238 7.62 18.92 2.15
CA LEU A 238 8.88 18.81 1.42
C LEU A 238 9.94 19.57 2.21
N LEU A 239 11.03 18.90 2.55
CA LEU A 239 12.13 19.39 3.36
C LEU A 239 13.39 19.47 2.51
N GLU A 240 14.29 20.38 2.85
CA GLU A 240 15.71 20.24 2.53
C GLU A 240 16.33 19.09 3.32
N TYR A 241 17.48 18.58 2.87
CA TYR A 241 18.26 17.61 3.63
C TYR A 241 18.68 18.07 5.02
N ARG A 242 18.64 19.38 5.29
CA ARG A 242 18.90 19.97 6.62
C ARG A 242 17.64 20.10 7.49
N GLY A 243 16.50 19.57 7.04
CA GLY A 243 15.23 19.56 7.78
C GLY A 243 14.38 20.83 7.62
N ARG A 244 14.89 21.86 6.93
CA ARG A 244 14.15 23.09 6.65
C ARG A 244 12.97 22.80 5.72
N VAL A 245 11.78 23.22 6.12
CA VAL A 245 10.56 23.06 5.31
C VAL A 245 10.62 23.97 4.08
N LYS A 246 10.51 23.38 2.88
CA LYS A 246 10.34 24.08 1.59
C LYS A 246 8.87 24.32 1.27
N ARG A 247 8.03 23.29 1.41
CA ARG A 247 6.60 23.34 1.11
C ARG A 247 5.80 22.50 2.12
N ARG A 248 4.56 22.90 2.37
CA ARG A 248 3.57 22.16 3.18
C ARG A 248 2.31 21.96 2.36
N PHE A 249 1.80 20.74 2.36
CA PHE A 249 0.53 20.38 1.76
C PHE A 249 -0.37 19.83 2.86
N SER A 250 -1.35 20.63 3.24
CA SER A 250 -2.34 20.27 4.25
C SER A 250 -3.72 20.16 3.61
N ALA A 251 -4.60 19.40 4.27
CA ALA A 251 -5.99 19.30 3.88
C ALA A 251 -6.75 20.60 4.24
N ASP A 252 -6.65 21.68 3.45
CA ASP A 252 -7.51 22.87 3.65
C ASP A 252 -7.77 23.76 2.40
N LYS A 253 -8.96 24.38 2.44
CA LYS A 253 -9.73 25.29 1.57
C LYS A 253 -10.24 24.78 0.23
N TYR A 254 -9.48 23.96 -0.50
CA TYR A 254 -9.91 23.47 -1.83
C TYR A 254 -10.26 21.97 -1.88
N LYS A 255 -10.24 21.27 -0.74
CA LYS A 255 -10.77 19.90 -0.53
C LYS A 255 -10.28 18.81 -1.50
N GLN A 256 -9.17 18.98 -2.23
CA GLN A 256 -8.82 17.94 -3.19
C GLN A 256 -8.42 16.62 -2.52
N ILE A 257 -7.69 16.65 -1.39
CA ILE A 257 -7.35 15.45 -0.62
C ILE A 257 -7.37 15.75 0.88
N ALA A 258 -8.18 15.01 1.63
CA ALA A 258 -8.20 15.03 3.09
C ALA A 258 -7.48 13.80 3.60
N TYR A 259 -6.28 13.95 4.18
CA TYR A 259 -5.47 12.81 4.60
C TYR A 259 -5.98 12.16 5.88
N ASN A 260 -5.98 10.82 5.93
CA ASN A 260 -6.33 10.06 7.12
C ASN A 260 -5.27 8.97 7.38
N MET A 261 -4.28 9.28 8.20
CA MET A 261 -3.15 8.37 8.47
C MET A 261 -2.29 8.09 7.22
N PRO A 262 -1.68 9.12 6.60
CA PRO A 262 -0.77 8.94 5.48
C PRO A 262 0.58 8.40 5.97
N TRP A 263 0.71 7.08 6.08
CA TRP A 263 1.81 6.48 6.84
C TRP A 263 3.08 6.26 6.06
N TYR A 264 3.00 5.95 4.76
CA TYR A 264 4.17 5.54 3.99
C TYR A 264 4.31 6.39 2.75
N LEU A 265 5.55 6.74 2.44
CA LEU A 265 5.91 7.49 1.26
C LEU A 265 6.86 6.68 0.39
N CYS A 266 6.73 6.86 -0.92
CA CYS A 266 7.70 6.41 -1.91
C CYS A 266 7.87 7.55 -2.93
N SER A 267 8.93 7.53 -3.72
CA SER A 267 9.15 8.49 -4.80
C SER A 267 9.61 7.77 -6.05
N ASN A 268 9.41 8.40 -7.21
CA ASN A 268 10.04 7.93 -8.43
C ASN A 268 11.56 8.16 -8.39
N MET A 269 12.31 7.50 -9.28
CA MET A 269 13.78 7.56 -9.29
C MET A 269 14.36 8.98 -9.42
N ASP A 270 13.69 9.87 -10.17
CA ASP A 270 14.13 11.26 -10.31
C ASP A 270 13.72 12.16 -9.13
N GLY A 271 12.91 11.64 -8.21
CA GLY A 271 12.38 12.33 -7.05
C GLY A 271 11.50 13.54 -7.38
N GLN A 272 10.86 13.58 -8.55
CA GLN A 272 9.89 14.61 -8.96
C GLN A 272 8.45 14.29 -8.53
N ARG A 273 8.16 13.03 -8.22
CA ARG A 273 6.84 12.58 -7.77
C ARG A 273 6.95 11.84 -6.46
N VAL A 274 5.97 12.07 -5.59
CA VAL A 274 5.82 11.41 -4.30
C VAL A 274 4.51 10.64 -4.30
N LEU A 275 4.60 9.37 -3.95
CA LEU A 275 3.48 8.49 -3.70
C LEU A 275 3.25 8.40 -2.20
N MET A 276 1.99 8.37 -1.83
CA MET A 276 1.58 8.33 -0.44
C MET A 276 0.49 7.29 -0.24
N SER A 277 0.71 6.41 0.73
CA SER A 277 -0.29 5.45 1.17
C SER A 277 -1.15 6.12 2.24
N ASP A 278 -2.42 6.33 1.93
CA ASP A 278 -3.39 6.87 2.89
C ASP A 278 -4.14 5.69 3.50
N PHE A 279 -3.62 5.23 4.65
CA PHE A 279 -4.05 4.01 5.30
C PHE A 279 -5.55 4.06 5.67
N GLY A 280 -5.99 5.17 6.26
CA GLY A 280 -7.34 5.36 6.75
C GLY A 280 -8.36 5.65 5.65
N ASN A 281 -7.96 6.28 4.53
CA ASN A 281 -8.88 6.51 3.41
C ASN A 281 -8.89 5.40 2.36
N HIS A 282 -8.02 4.39 2.47
CA HIS A 282 -7.92 3.31 1.50
C HIS A 282 -7.57 3.81 0.09
N THR A 283 -6.63 4.75 0.02
CA THR A 283 -6.20 5.36 -1.25
C THR A 283 -4.69 5.43 -1.38
N ILE A 284 -4.23 5.53 -2.62
CA ILE A 284 -2.86 5.96 -2.91
C ILE A 284 -2.95 7.27 -3.65
N THR A 285 -2.19 8.25 -3.20
CA THR A 285 -2.12 9.57 -3.84
C THR A 285 -0.75 9.76 -4.45
N CYS A 286 -0.69 10.21 -5.70
CA CYS A 286 0.52 10.71 -6.32
C CYS A 286 0.45 12.24 -6.41
N VAL A 287 1.48 12.90 -5.91
CA VAL A 287 1.69 14.35 -6.09
C VAL A 287 3.04 14.59 -6.72
N ASP A 288 3.20 15.68 -7.45
CA ASP A 288 4.53 16.16 -7.81
C ASP A 288 5.17 17.02 -6.70
N ILE A 289 6.43 17.43 -6.92
CA ILE A 289 7.15 18.32 -6.00
C ILE A 289 6.56 19.73 -5.91
N ASP A 290 5.71 20.13 -6.85
CA ASP A 290 5.02 21.41 -6.79
C ASP A 290 3.75 21.33 -5.93
N GLY A 291 3.24 20.12 -5.73
CA GLY A 291 2.07 19.81 -4.91
C GLY A 291 0.83 19.47 -5.72
N ASP A 292 0.95 19.44 -7.04
CA ASP A 292 -0.17 19.12 -7.90
C ASP A 292 -0.47 17.62 -7.79
N VAL A 293 -1.75 17.31 -7.62
CA VAL A 293 -2.23 15.94 -7.56
C VAL A 293 -2.22 15.37 -8.96
N ILE A 294 -1.35 14.39 -9.20
CA ILE A 294 -1.26 13.71 -10.50
C ILE A 294 -2.39 12.70 -10.63
N PHE A 295 -2.59 11.86 -9.61
CA PHE A 295 -3.74 10.95 -9.52
C PHE A 295 -4.05 10.55 -8.08
N VAL A 296 -5.28 10.06 -7.87
CA VAL A 296 -5.69 9.36 -6.65
C VAL A 296 -6.23 7.99 -7.06
N PHE A 297 -5.51 6.94 -6.67
CA PHE A 297 -5.89 5.57 -6.95
C PHE A 297 -6.80 5.02 -5.85
N LYS A 298 -7.90 4.39 -6.26
CA LYS A 298 -8.88 3.72 -5.40
C LYS A 298 -9.27 2.41 -6.03
N ASP A 299 -9.34 1.37 -5.22
CA ASP A 299 -9.84 0.06 -5.64
C ASP A 299 -10.53 -0.63 -4.46
N PRO A 300 -11.66 -1.33 -4.67
CA PRO A 300 -12.34 -2.05 -3.58
C PRO A 300 -11.46 -3.09 -2.86
N ALA A 301 -10.44 -3.62 -3.52
CA ALA A 301 -9.47 -4.55 -2.92
C ALA A 301 -8.26 -3.84 -2.29
N LEU A 302 -8.13 -2.51 -2.42
CA LEU A 302 -7.08 -1.73 -1.75
C LEU A 302 -7.54 -1.29 -0.37
N LEU A 303 -7.58 -2.23 0.58
CA LEU A 303 -7.94 -1.93 1.96
C LEU A 303 -6.68 -1.69 2.80
N ARG A 304 -6.63 -0.53 3.45
CA ARG A 304 -5.54 -0.10 4.35
C ARG A 304 -4.14 -0.28 3.73
N PRO A 305 -3.80 0.54 2.71
CA PRO A 305 -2.52 0.43 2.03
C PRO A 305 -1.36 0.73 2.99
N ALA A 306 -0.53 -0.27 3.25
CA ALA A 306 0.46 -0.25 4.32
C ALA A 306 1.91 -0.12 3.84
N SER A 307 2.18 -0.19 2.53
CA SER A 307 3.51 0.10 2.00
C SER A 307 3.44 0.32 0.50
N LEU A 308 4.43 1.03 -0.03
CA LEU A 308 4.54 1.38 -1.44
C LEU A 308 5.99 1.20 -1.87
N ALA A 309 6.17 0.65 -3.07
CA ALA A 309 7.42 0.73 -3.80
C ALA A 309 7.12 1.00 -5.27
N SER A 310 8.13 1.47 -6.00
CA SER A 310 8.06 1.58 -7.45
C SER A 310 9.22 0.85 -8.10
N ASP A 311 9.08 0.45 -9.36
CA ASP A 311 10.20 -0.02 -10.15
C ASP A 311 10.92 1.14 -10.87
N ALA A 312 11.86 0.80 -11.76
CA ALA A 312 12.60 1.76 -12.57
C ALA A 312 11.73 2.48 -13.62
N ASN A 313 10.59 1.91 -14.01
CA ASN A 313 9.63 2.54 -14.93
C ASN A 313 8.59 3.38 -14.21
N PHE A 314 8.70 3.49 -12.89
CA PHE A 314 7.71 4.08 -12.00
C PHE A 314 6.34 3.40 -12.07
N ASP A 315 6.32 2.11 -12.41
CA ASP A 315 5.20 1.27 -12.03
C ASP A 315 5.21 1.07 -10.52
N ILE A 316 4.02 1.02 -9.94
CA ILE A 316 3.78 1.17 -8.52
C ILE A 316 3.22 -0.13 -7.99
N PHE A 317 3.80 -0.57 -6.88
CA PHE A 317 3.44 -1.79 -6.20
C PHE A 317 2.99 -1.43 -4.79
N ALA A 318 1.72 -1.70 -4.51
CA ALA A 318 1.10 -1.28 -3.27
C ALA A 318 0.59 -2.45 -2.46
N VAL A 319 1.04 -2.53 -1.22
CA VAL A 319 0.63 -3.56 -0.28
C VAL A 319 -0.70 -3.15 0.35
N SER A 320 -1.74 -3.94 0.11
CA SER A 320 -3.01 -3.82 0.81
C SER A 320 -3.01 -4.75 2.02
N GLN A 321 -2.87 -4.19 3.23
CA GLN A 321 -2.76 -5.00 4.45
C GLN A 321 -4.04 -5.79 4.74
N ARG A 322 -5.20 -5.14 4.62
CA ARG A 322 -6.50 -5.79 4.87
C ARG A 322 -7.08 -6.45 3.62
N GLY A 323 -6.65 -6.03 2.43
CA GLY A 323 -6.99 -6.69 1.18
C GLY A 323 -6.12 -7.92 0.89
N GLN A 324 -5.06 -8.14 1.69
CA GLN A 324 -4.14 -9.28 1.60
C GLN A 324 -3.60 -9.50 0.18
N CYS A 325 -3.25 -8.41 -0.50
CA CYS A 325 -2.79 -8.44 -1.88
C CYS A 325 -1.79 -7.33 -2.19
N VAL A 326 -1.07 -7.51 -3.30
CA VAL A 326 -0.17 -6.49 -3.86
C VAL A 326 -0.76 -6.02 -5.19
N HIS A 327 -1.17 -4.75 -5.21
CA HIS A 327 -1.65 -4.07 -6.43
C HIS A 327 -0.48 -3.68 -7.30
N HIS A 328 -0.68 -3.76 -8.61
CA HIS A 328 0.22 -3.20 -9.63
C HIS A 328 -0.53 -2.08 -10.36
N ILE A 329 0.02 -0.89 -10.25
CA ILE A 329 -0.57 0.36 -10.73
C ILE A 329 0.47 1.02 -11.63
N SER A 330 0.04 1.52 -12.78
CA SER A 330 0.94 2.23 -13.68
C SER A 330 1.35 3.61 -13.14
N GLN A 331 2.40 4.19 -13.74
CA GLN A 331 2.89 5.54 -13.41
C GLN A 331 1.86 6.68 -13.53
N ASP A 332 0.76 6.47 -14.27
CA ASP A 332 -0.33 7.44 -14.44
C ASP A 332 -1.54 7.16 -13.54
N GLY A 333 -1.47 6.10 -12.71
CA GLY A 333 -2.52 5.70 -11.79
C GLY A 333 -3.50 4.68 -12.35
N ALA A 334 -3.36 4.21 -13.61
CA ALA A 334 -4.21 3.15 -14.12
C ALA A 334 -3.91 1.80 -13.45
N LYS A 335 -4.96 1.06 -13.06
CA LYS A 335 -4.84 -0.31 -12.52
C LYS A 335 -4.30 -1.24 -13.59
N LYS A 336 -3.15 -1.87 -13.34
CA LYS A 336 -2.63 -2.97 -14.18
C LYS A 336 -3.10 -4.34 -13.67
N GLY A 337 -3.27 -4.50 -12.36
CA GLY A 337 -3.82 -5.73 -11.79
C GLY A 337 -3.45 -5.94 -10.33
N VAL A 338 -3.59 -7.19 -9.89
CA VAL A 338 -3.08 -7.69 -8.60
C VAL A 338 -2.05 -8.76 -8.93
N ILE A 339 -0.79 -8.52 -8.56
CA ILE A 339 0.33 -9.41 -8.93
C ILE A 339 0.51 -10.54 -7.92
N TYR A 340 -0.04 -10.37 -6.72
CA TYR A 340 0.00 -11.36 -5.67
C TYR A 340 -1.24 -11.24 -4.79
N SER A 341 -1.90 -12.37 -4.55
CA SER A 341 -2.97 -12.49 -3.56
C SER A 341 -3.01 -13.93 -3.08
N GLU A 342 -2.51 -14.19 -1.88
CA GLU A 342 -2.66 -15.48 -1.22
C GLU A 342 -3.47 -15.31 0.06
N LYS A 343 -4.41 -16.23 0.27
CA LYS A 343 -5.22 -16.29 1.50
C LYS A 343 -4.38 -16.42 2.78
N MET A 344 -3.14 -16.88 2.67
CA MET A 344 -2.24 -17.11 3.81
C MET A 344 -1.35 -15.92 4.15
N MET A 345 -1.40 -14.82 3.39
CA MET A 345 -0.63 -13.63 3.73
C MET A 345 -1.36 -12.82 4.81
N GLU A 346 -1.12 -13.18 6.05
CA GLU A 346 -1.68 -12.47 7.20
C GLU A 346 -0.97 -11.12 7.38
N PHE A 347 -1.69 -10.04 7.06
CA PHE A 347 -1.27 -8.65 7.29
C PHE A 347 0.05 -8.26 6.58
N PRO A 348 0.15 -8.30 5.25
CA PRO A 348 1.32 -7.77 4.57
C PRO A 348 1.45 -6.27 4.88
N GLY A 349 2.65 -5.81 5.17
CA GLY A 349 2.85 -4.44 5.61
C GLY A 349 4.14 -3.77 5.20
N GLY A 350 5.04 -4.45 4.47
CA GLY A 350 6.19 -3.80 3.85
C GLY A 350 6.48 -4.40 2.48
N ILE A 351 6.92 -3.57 1.53
CA ILE A 351 7.46 -4.01 0.24
C ILE A 351 8.74 -3.23 -0.08
N ALA A 352 9.74 -3.90 -0.65
CA ALA A 352 10.93 -3.24 -1.20
C ALA A 352 11.36 -3.89 -2.51
N PHE A 353 11.68 -3.06 -3.50
CA PHE A 353 12.24 -3.52 -4.77
C PHE A 353 13.76 -3.62 -4.69
N ASP A 354 14.29 -4.68 -5.29
CA ASP A 354 15.71 -4.82 -5.55
C ASP A 354 16.03 -4.19 -6.90
N TYR A 355 16.49 -2.95 -6.90
CA TYR A 355 16.87 -2.28 -8.16
C TYR A 355 18.14 -2.86 -8.79
N THR A 356 18.87 -3.75 -8.09
CA THR A 356 20.00 -4.48 -8.68
C THR A 356 19.53 -5.67 -9.51
N VAL A 357 18.29 -6.12 -9.30
CA VAL A 357 17.64 -7.22 -10.03
C VAL A 357 16.23 -6.79 -10.43
N THR A 358 16.06 -6.35 -11.67
CA THR A 358 14.87 -5.63 -12.18
C THR A 358 13.51 -6.25 -11.92
N SER A 359 13.43 -7.55 -11.66
CA SER A 359 12.18 -8.28 -11.42
C SER A 359 12.02 -8.76 -9.98
N ARG A 360 12.90 -8.41 -9.03
CA ARG A 360 12.84 -8.93 -7.66
C ARG A 360 12.28 -7.91 -6.68
N PHE A 361 11.40 -8.38 -5.81
CA PHE A 361 10.97 -7.63 -4.65
C PHE A 361 10.88 -8.50 -3.40
N TYR A 362 10.88 -7.83 -2.27
CA TYR A 362 10.72 -8.43 -0.97
C TYR A 362 9.42 -7.97 -0.34
N LEU A 363 8.72 -8.89 0.31
CA LEU A 363 7.42 -8.65 0.92
C LEU A 363 7.47 -9.10 2.37
N GLN A 364 7.00 -8.25 3.28
CA GLN A 364 6.98 -8.54 4.70
C GLN A 364 5.57 -8.55 5.27
N CYS A 365 5.32 -9.47 6.20
CA CYS A 365 4.10 -9.51 7.00
C CYS A 365 4.29 -8.74 8.30
N THR A 366 3.39 -7.80 8.57
CA THR A 366 3.33 -7.09 9.85
C THR A 366 2.71 -7.98 10.92
N GLY A 367 3.43 -8.16 12.04
CA GLY A 367 2.84 -8.57 13.30
C GLY A 367 3.29 -9.92 13.87
N TRP A 368 3.73 -10.89 13.06
CA TRP A 368 3.87 -12.28 13.52
C TRP A 368 4.90 -13.12 12.76
N SER A 369 5.85 -12.52 12.05
CA SER A 369 6.86 -13.29 11.32
C SER A 369 8.28 -12.75 11.49
N ASP A 370 9.19 -13.69 11.71
CA ASP A 370 10.64 -13.47 11.61
C ASP A 370 11.14 -13.64 10.17
N THR A 371 10.23 -13.81 9.19
CA THR A 371 10.56 -14.05 7.78
C THR A 371 10.20 -12.90 6.84
N ILE A 372 11.03 -12.74 5.82
CA ILE A 372 10.81 -11.91 4.64
C ILE A 372 10.65 -12.83 3.44
N GLN A 373 9.61 -12.61 2.65
CA GLN A 373 9.36 -13.39 1.45
C GLN A 373 10.02 -12.73 0.24
N VAL A 374 10.64 -13.53 -0.62
CA VAL A 374 11.34 -13.08 -1.82
C VAL A 374 10.54 -13.50 -3.04
N PHE A 375 10.19 -12.54 -3.87
CA PHE A 375 9.40 -12.76 -5.07
C PHE A 375 10.19 -12.31 -6.30
N ASP A 376 10.03 -13.06 -7.38
CA ASP A 376 10.37 -12.58 -8.72
C ASP A 376 9.07 -12.30 -9.49
N LEU A 377 9.07 -11.21 -10.24
CA LEU A 377 8.04 -10.86 -11.21
C LEU A 377 8.28 -11.64 -12.49
N VAL A 378 7.25 -12.37 -12.93
CA VAL A 378 7.26 -13.13 -14.17
C VAL A 378 6.09 -12.69 -15.04
N THR A 379 6.27 -12.79 -16.34
CA THR A 379 5.19 -12.63 -17.30
C THR A 379 4.63 -13.99 -17.70
N ASP A 380 3.41 -14.03 -18.21
CA ASP A 380 2.78 -15.22 -18.78
C ASP A 380 3.54 -15.83 -19.99
N ARG A 381 4.62 -15.18 -20.44
CA ARG A 381 5.48 -15.61 -21.54
C ARG A 381 6.84 -16.15 -21.07
N ASP A 382 7.14 -16.09 -19.77
CA ASP A 382 8.36 -16.64 -19.22
C ASP A 382 8.13 -18.14 -18.88
N PRO A 383 8.86 -19.07 -19.52
CA PRO A 383 8.66 -20.51 -19.37
C PRO A 383 9.10 -21.08 -18.01
#